data_AF-A0A9P1HTI4-F1
#
_entry.id   AF-A0A9P1HTI4-F1
#
_cell.length_a   1.000
_cell.length_b   1.000
_cell.length_c   1.000
_cell.angle_alpha   90.00
_cell.angle_beta   90.00
_cell.angle_gamma   90.00
#
_symmetry.space_group_name_H-M   'P 1'
#
loop_
_entity.id
_entity.type
_entity.pdbx_description
1 polymer ?
#
loop_
_entity_poly.entity_id
_entity_poly.type
_entity_poly.pdbx_seq_one_letter_code
_entity_poly.pdbx_strand_id
1 'polypeptide(L)'
;MASKVEVPLTTWERLQKYQDTFSAALRHPDAPEWYSKEHNEKLKKDLLWGAPYDARFPQIRKQRQCFAYYVDFHRCNELMGQDYKPCKFFQNVYKDFCPNFWIEKWDELLAEGRFPAKFDR
;
A
#
# COMPACT_ATOMS: atom_id res chain seq x y z
N MET A 1 18.98 -1.02 16.46
CA MET A 1 18.36 0.32 16.42
C MET A 1 17.59 0.40 15.12
N ALA A 2 16.26 0.36 15.16
CA ALA A 2 15.45 0.41 13.96
C ALA A 2 15.79 1.70 13.19
N SER A 3 16.33 1.56 11.99
CA SER A 3 16.52 2.67 11.07
C SER A 3 15.16 3.35 10.89
N LYS A 4 15.13 4.68 10.94
CA LYS A 4 13.94 5.48 10.68
C LYS A 4 13.59 5.37 9.20
N VAL A 5 13.05 4.22 8.79
CA VAL A 5 12.55 4.02 7.42
C VAL A 5 11.18 4.68 7.36
N GLU A 6 11.10 5.74 6.56
CA GLU A 6 9.84 6.42 6.28
C GLU A 6 9.06 5.62 5.23
N VAL A 7 7.86 5.18 5.59
CA VAL A 7 6.98 4.47 4.67
C VAL A 7 6.23 5.49 3.81
N PRO A 8 6.26 5.37 2.47
CA PRO A 8 5.52 6.26 1.60
C PRO A 8 4.01 6.15 1.82
N LEU A 9 3.32 7.29 1.65
CA LEU A 9 1.87 7.39 1.74
C LEU A 9 1.18 6.65 0.59
N THR A 10 0.03 6.04 0.88
CA THR A 10 -0.83 5.40 -0.14
C THR A 10 -1.50 6.43 -1.05
N THR A 11 -2.03 5.97 -2.19
CA THR A 11 -2.85 6.80 -3.10
C THR A 11 -3.99 7.48 -2.35
N TRP A 12 -4.68 6.73 -1.50
CA TRP A 12 -5.81 7.22 -0.72
C TRP A 12 -5.40 8.29 0.30
N GLU A 13 -4.32 8.06 1.05
CA GLU A 13 -3.81 9.05 2.01
C GLU A 13 -3.34 10.33 1.33
N ARG A 14 -2.70 10.20 0.16
CA ARG A 14 -2.32 11.35 -0.66
C ARG A 14 -3.57 12.12 -1.11
N LEU A 15 -4.59 11.41 -1.62
CA LEU A 15 -5.85 12.01 -2.06
C LEU A 15 -6.55 12.78 -0.95
N GLN A 16 -6.64 12.24 0.28
CA GLN A 16 -7.21 12.94 1.42
C GLN A 16 -6.46 14.24 1.71
N LYS A 17 -5.12 14.17 1.75
CA LYS A 17 -4.29 15.37 1.91
C LYS A 17 -4.53 16.39 0.79
N TYR A 18 -4.71 15.95 -0.45
CA TYR A 18 -5.06 16.81 -1.57
C TYR A 18 -6.46 17.43 -1.41
N GLN A 19 -7.46 16.67 -0.94
CA GLN A 19 -8.81 17.20 -0.70
C GLN A 19 -8.80 18.32 0.36
N ASP A 20 -8.04 18.16 1.44
CA ASP A 20 -7.94 19.16 2.51
C ASP A 20 -7.20 20.44 2.06
N THR A 21 -6.22 20.29 1.15
CA THR A 21 -5.39 21.39 0.65
C THR A 21 -5.96 22.08 -0.59
N PHE A 22 -6.70 21.34 -1.40
CA PHE A 22 -7.34 21.80 -2.65
C PHE A 22 -8.86 21.59 -2.56
N SER A 23 -9.53 22.34 -1.69
CA SER A 23 -11.00 22.51 -1.79
C SER A 23 -11.40 23.27 -3.07
N ALA A 24 -10.44 23.92 -3.73
CA ALA A 24 -10.57 24.51 -5.05
C ALA A 24 -9.73 23.75 -6.10
N ALA A 25 -10.35 23.53 -7.26
CA ALA A 25 -9.77 23.26 -8.57
C ALA A 25 -9.41 21.80 -8.94
N LEU A 26 -10.42 21.06 -9.39
CA LEU A 26 -10.25 20.30 -10.62
C LEU A 26 -9.65 21.25 -11.67
N ARG A 27 -8.61 20.81 -12.41
CA ARG A 27 -8.00 21.65 -13.44
C ARG A 27 -9.06 22.13 -14.42
N HIS A 28 -9.08 23.42 -14.75
CA HIS A 28 -9.95 23.93 -15.80
C HIS A 28 -9.44 23.40 -17.15
N PRO A 29 -10.30 22.92 -18.07
CA PRO A 29 -9.89 22.43 -19.39
C PRO A 29 -9.06 23.46 -20.18
N ASP A 30 -9.33 24.75 -19.97
CA ASP A 30 -8.68 25.85 -20.68
C ASP A 30 -7.36 26.32 -20.04
N ALA A 31 -6.89 25.68 -18.97
CA ALA A 31 -5.63 26.06 -18.34
C ALA A 31 -4.44 25.68 -19.25
N PRO A 32 -3.41 26.55 -19.41
CA PRO A 32 -2.23 26.23 -20.21
C PRO A 32 -1.46 25.02 -19.68
N GLU A 33 -1.67 24.68 -18.40
CA GLU A 33 -1.08 23.54 -17.71
C GLU A 33 -1.71 22.19 -18.11
N TRP A 34 -2.86 22.20 -18.79
CA TRP A 34 -3.58 20.98 -19.18
C TRP A 34 -2.73 20.08 -20.09
N TYR A 35 -2.01 20.69 -21.03
CA TYR A 35 -1.18 19.99 -22.02
C TYR A 35 0.32 19.96 -21.65
N SER A 36 0.72 20.51 -20.50
CA SER A 36 2.11 20.49 -20.07
C SER A 36 2.56 19.09 -19.64
N LYS A 37 3.59 18.55 -20.30
CA LYS A 37 4.16 17.24 -19.98
C LYS A 37 4.75 17.21 -18.56
N GLU A 38 5.49 18.25 -18.19
CA GLU A 38 6.19 18.35 -16.91
C GLU A 38 5.21 18.32 -15.74
N HIS A 39 4.12 19.08 -15.87
CA HIS A 39 3.05 19.11 -14.87
C HIS A 39 2.40 17.74 -14.70
N ASN A 40 2.09 17.09 -15.83
CA ASN A 40 1.48 15.76 -15.84
C ASN A 40 2.39 14.67 -15.24
N GLU A 41 3.69 14.70 -15.51
CA GLU A 41 4.65 13.76 -14.92
C GLU A 41 4.86 13.99 -13.42
N LYS A 42 4.92 15.25 -12.99
CA LYS A 42 5.00 15.60 -11.57
C LYS A 42 3.77 15.10 -10.80
N LEU A 43 2.58 15.34 -11.34
CA LEU A 43 1.33 14.88 -10.71
C LEU A 43 1.20 13.37 -10.65
N LYS A 44 1.68 12.65 -11.67
CA LYS A 44 1.75 11.17 -11.61
C LYS A 44 2.62 10.69 -10.45
N LYS A 45 3.78 11.31 -10.22
CA LYS A 45 4.70 10.94 -9.12
C LYS A 45 4.14 11.30 -7.75
N ASP A 46 3.50 12.47 -7.66
CA ASP A 46 3.04 13.00 -6.38
C ASP A 46 1.73 12.34 -5.93
N LEU A 47 0.83 11.98 -6.85
CA LEU A 47 -0.50 11.44 -6.53
C LEU A 47 -0.53 9.91 -6.45
N LEU A 48 0.07 9.24 -7.45
CA LEU A 48 -0.08 7.80 -7.59
C LEU A 48 0.95 7.06 -6.72
N TRP A 49 0.45 6.06 -6.00
CA TRP A 49 1.22 5.03 -5.34
C TRP A 49 0.95 3.71 -6.07
N GLY A 50 1.96 2.86 -6.14
CA GLY A 50 1.83 1.50 -6.62
C GLY A 50 2.85 0.62 -5.93
N ALA A 51 2.47 -0.62 -5.65
CA ALA A 51 3.34 -1.62 -5.06
C ALA A 51 4.63 -1.78 -5.90
N PRO A 52 5.81 -1.79 -5.26
CA PRO A 52 7.07 -1.95 -5.99
C PRO A 52 7.19 -3.35 -6.59
N TYR A 53 8.01 -3.47 -7.62
CA TYR A 53 8.34 -4.77 -8.21
C TYR A 53 9.16 -5.60 -7.21
N ASP A 54 8.63 -6.76 -6.84
CA ASP A 54 9.31 -7.72 -5.96
C ASP A 54 10.01 -8.80 -6.80
N ALA A 55 11.34 -8.76 -6.82
CA ALA A 55 12.16 -9.72 -7.55
C ALA A 55 12.02 -11.17 -7.05
N ARG A 56 11.50 -11.40 -5.83
CA ARG A 56 11.17 -12.75 -5.32
C ARG A 56 10.00 -13.39 -6.08
N PHE A 57 9.14 -12.57 -6.67
CA PHE A 57 7.94 -13.00 -7.37
C PHE A 57 7.90 -12.46 -8.82
N PRO A 58 8.82 -12.89 -9.70
CA PRO A 58 8.91 -12.39 -11.07
C PRO A 58 7.77 -12.90 -11.98
N GLN A 59 7.02 -13.90 -11.51
CA GLN A 59 5.96 -14.53 -12.28
C GLN A 59 4.74 -13.60 -12.43
N ILE A 60 4.00 -13.77 -13.53
CA ILE A 60 2.73 -13.07 -13.80
C ILE A 60 1.68 -13.39 -12.72
N ARG A 61 1.75 -14.60 -12.14
CA ARG A 61 0.85 -15.08 -11.09
C ARG A 61 1.24 -14.49 -9.73
N LYS A 62 0.51 -13.46 -9.29
CA LYS A 62 0.77 -12.68 -8.06
C LYS A 62 0.13 -13.23 -6.79
N GLN A 63 -0.51 -14.39 -6.86
CA GLN A 63 -1.22 -15.00 -5.73
C GLN A 63 -0.31 -15.26 -4.53
N ARG A 64 0.89 -15.83 -4.78
CA ARG A 64 1.90 -16.07 -3.73
C ARG A 64 2.47 -14.78 -3.17
N GLN A 65 2.60 -13.75 -4.01
CA GLN A 65 3.03 -12.43 -3.57
C GLN A 65 2.00 -11.85 -2.59
N CYS A 66 0.70 -11.84 -2.91
CA CYS A 66 -0.30 -11.33 -1.98
C CYS A 66 -0.24 -12.05 -0.62
N PHE A 67 -0.28 -13.39 -0.65
CA PHE A 67 -0.27 -14.17 0.58
C PHE A 67 0.98 -13.91 1.44
N ALA A 68 2.16 -13.81 0.81
CA ALA A 68 3.40 -13.50 1.52
C ALA A 68 3.35 -12.12 2.20
N TYR A 69 2.92 -11.08 1.49
CA TYR A 69 2.83 -9.72 2.06
C TYR A 69 1.78 -9.61 3.18
N TYR A 70 0.67 -10.35 3.08
CA TYR A 70 -0.32 -10.44 4.16
C TYR A 70 0.29 -11.08 5.41
N VAL A 71 0.93 -12.24 5.28
CA VAL A 71 1.58 -12.92 6.40
C VAL A 71 2.71 -12.08 7.00
N ASP A 72 3.51 -11.42 6.16
CA ASP A 72 4.62 -10.56 6.60
C ASP A 72 4.11 -9.35 7.42
N PHE A 73 2.95 -8.79 7.08
CA PHE A 73 2.33 -7.73 7.89
C PHE A 73 1.97 -8.21 9.30
N HIS A 74 1.27 -9.33 9.42
CA HIS A 74 0.87 -9.87 10.73
C HIS A 74 2.07 -10.33 11.54
N ARG A 75 3.05 -10.98 10.91
CA ARG A 75 4.33 -11.34 11.55
C ARG A 75 5.07 -10.11 12.07
N CYS A 76 5.13 -9.04 11.27
CA CYS A 76 5.79 -7.80 11.66
C CYS A 76 5.15 -7.19 12.91
N ASN A 77 3.82 -7.18 12.99
CA ASN A 77 3.09 -6.66 14.15
C ASN A 77 3.31 -7.48 15.42
N GLU A 78 3.45 -8.80 15.30
CA GLU A 78 3.68 -9.68 16.44
C GLU A 78 5.11 -9.59 16.97
N LEU A 79 6.12 -9.59 16.08
CA LEU A 79 7.53 -9.56 16.48
C LEU A 79 8.01 -8.16 16.92
N MET A 80 7.58 -7.10 16.22
CA MET A 80 8.08 -5.73 16.42
C MET A 80 7.11 -4.84 17.20
N GLY A 81 5.87 -5.29 17.40
CA GLY A 81 4.78 -4.51 17.98
C GLY A 81 4.03 -3.64 16.97
N GLN A 82 2.81 -3.22 17.35
CA GLN A 82 1.89 -2.48 16.46
C GLN A 82 2.40 -1.08 16.07
N ASP A 83 3.27 -0.47 16.88
CA ASP A 83 3.79 0.89 16.64
C ASP A 83 4.98 0.94 15.66
N TYR A 84 5.40 -0.22 15.13
CA TYR A 84 6.53 -0.28 14.22
C TYR A 84 6.17 0.24 12.83
N LYS A 85 6.49 1.51 12.57
CA LYS A 85 6.18 2.22 11.31
C LYS A 85 6.49 1.42 10.03
N PRO A 86 7.62 0.69 9.91
CA PRO A 86 7.90 -0.09 8.71
C PRO A 86 6.92 -1.22 8.42
N CYS A 87 6.17 -1.74 9.41
CA CYS A 87 5.14 -2.75 9.16
C CYS A 87 4.04 -2.24 8.21
N LYS A 88 3.78 -0.92 8.23
CA LYS A 88 2.81 -0.28 7.33
C LYS A 88 3.16 -0.49 5.85
N PHE A 89 4.43 -0.69 5.51
CA PHE A 89 4.82 -0.98 4.13
C PHE A 89 4.17 -2.26 3.61
N PHE A 90 4.22 -3.35 4.40
CA PHE A 90 3.58 -4.61 4.01
C PHE A 90 2.08 -4.45 3.86
N GLN A 91 1.47 -3.65 4.76
CA GLN A 91 0.06 -3.30 4.69
C GLN A 91 -0.33 -2.60 3.40
N ASN A 92 0.42 -1.56 3.04
CA ASN A 92 0.19 -0.80 1.81
C ASN A 92 0.33 -1.69 0.58
N VAL A 93 1.29 -2.61 0.57
CA VAL A 93 1.55 -3.48 -0.58
C VAL A 93 0.44 -4.53 -0.77
N TYR A 94 0.02 -5.27 0.26
CA TYR A 94 -1.03 -6.28 0.03
C TYR A 94 -2.38 -5.63 -0.26
N LYS A 95 -2.70 -4.46 0.32
CA LYS A 95 -3.96 -3.74 0.04
C LYS A 95 -4.04 -3.18 -1.39
N ASP A 96 -2.89 -2.96 -2.04
CA ASP A 96 -2.84 -2.35 -3.38
C ASP A 96 -3.26 -3.32 -4.49
N PHE A 97 -2.85 -4.59 -4.41
CA PHE A 97 -3.10 -5.56 -5.49
C PHE A 97 -3.86 -6.82 -5.07
N CYS A 98 -4.04 -7.08 -3.77
CA CYS A 98 -4.75 -8.28 -3.35
C CYS A 98 -6.28 -8.08 -3.47
N PRO A 99 -7.02 -9.08 -3.98
CA PRO A 99 -8.47 -8.99 -3.98
C PRO A 99 -9.05 -8.90 -2.56
N ASN A 100 -10.00 -7.98 -2.35
CA ASN A 100 -10.62 -7.77 -1.03
C ASN A 100 -11.25 -9.05 -0.44
N PHE A 101 -11.89 -9.87 -1.28
CA PHE A 101 -12.51 -11.12 -0.84
C PHE A 101 -11.50 -12.18 -0.33
N TRP A 102 -10.20 -12.04 -0.63
CA TRP A 102 -9.16 -12.87 -0.01
C TRP A 102 -8.80 -12.36 1.37
N ILE A 103 -8.62 -11.04 1.48
CA ILE A 103 -8.30 -10.37 2.74
C ILE A 103 -9.40 -10.64 3.76
N GLU A 104 -10.67 -10.40 3.40
CA GLU A 104 -11.82 -10.64 4.27
C GLU A 104 -11.88 -12.08 4.79
N LYS A 105 -11.69 -13.07 3.89
CA LYS A 105 -11.65 -14.49 4.29
C LYS A 105 -10.48 -14.82 5.20
N TRP A 106 -9.32 -14.22 4.97
CA TRP A 106 -8.16 -14.43 5.82
C TRP A 106 -8.33 -13.77 7.19
N ASP A 107 -8.97 -12.60 7.24
CA ASP A 107 -9.32 -11.90 8.48
C ASP A 107 -10.33 -12.73 9.30
N GLU A 108 -11.33 -13.34 8.65
CA GLU A 108 -12.26 -14.29 9.29
C GLU A 108 -11.51 -15.49 9.89
N LEU A 109 -10.65 -16.14 9.09
CA LEU A 109 -9.86 -17.29 9.56
C LEU A 109 -8.90 -16.92 10.69
N LEU A 110 -8.38 -15.69 10.70
CA LEU A 110 -7.56 -15.16 11.79
C LEU A 110 -8.38 -14.99 13.07
N ALA A 111 -9.57 -14.39 12.97
CA ALA A 111 -10.46 -14.18 14.11
C ALA A 111 -10.90 -15.52 14.74
N GLU A 112 -11.08 -16.55 13.91
CA GLU A 112 -11.40 -17.91 14.37
C GLU A 112 -10.18 -18.70 14.86
N GLY A 113 -8.96 -18.20 14.67
CA GLY A 113 -7.73 -18.93 15.01
C GLY A 113 -7.43 -20.14 14.11
N ARG A 114 -8.02 -20.20 12.91
CA ARG A 114 -7.87 -21.31 11.95
C ARG A 114 -6.91 -21.00 10.79
N PHE A 115 -6.25 -19.85 10.84
CA PHE A 115 -5.37 -19.42 9.76
C PHE A 115 -4.13 -20.35 9.63
N PRO A 116 -3.76 -20.79 8.41
CA PRO A 116 -2.75 -21.83 8.22
C PRO A 116 -1.30 -21.36 8.41
N ALA A 117 -1.02 -20.05 8.44
CA ALA A 117 0.34 -19.54 8.61
C ALA A 117 0.67 -19.28 10.08
N LYS A 118 1.95 -19.44 10.43
CA LYS A 118 2.48 -19.09 11.74
C LYS A 118 3.11 -17.69 11.70
N PHE A 119 2.83 -16.90 12.73
CA PHE A 119 3.34 -15.54 12.88
C PHE A 119 4.55 -15.48 13.84
N ASP A 120 4.64 -16.39 14.81
CA ASP A 120 5.69 -16.47 15.87
C ASP A 120 7.14 -16.75 15.43
N ARG A 121 7.44 -16.80 14.12
CA ARG A 121 8.74 -17.28 13.61
C ARG A 121 9.65 -16.18 13.12
#